data_AF-A0A8T2PEX6-F1
#
_entry.id   AF-A0A8T2PEX6-F1
#
_cell.length_a   1.000
_cell.length_b   1.000
_cell.length_c   1.000
_cell.angle_alpha   90.00
_cell.angle_beta   90.00
_cell.angle_gamma   90.00
#
_symmetry.space_group_name_H-M   'P 1'
#
loop_
_entity.id
_entity.type
_entity.pdbx_description
1 polymer ?
#
loop_
_entity_poly.entity_id
_entity_poly.type
_entity_poly.pdbx_seq_one_letter_code
_entity_poly.pdbx_strand_id
1 'polypeptide(L)'
;MKVDENQKSYYPGIVANRWLGVRIEFIGNCIVLFAALFAVIGKDSLTPDLVGLSVSYALQVTMSLNWMVRMTSDLENNIVAVERVKEYSETQTEAPWEIEDKKPPPEWPAQGKVEFHDYSVRYREGLDLVLKNLTLSVNGGEKIGIVGRTGAGKSSMTLCLFRLLEAASGEITIDEVKISDIGLHDLRSKLTIIPQRQLVCLARALLRKTRILILDEATAAIDLETDDLIQSTIRTQFEDCTVFTIAHRLNTIMDYT
;
A
#
# COMPACT_ATOMS: atom_id res chain seq x y z
N MET A 1 -0.58 -2.78 -29.05
CA MET A 1 -1.55 -1.89 -28.38
C MET A 1 -0.93 -1.02 -27.29
N LYS A 2 -0.48 -1.56 -26.14
CA LYS A 2 0.14 -0.73 -25.08
C LYS A 2 1.44 -0.01 -25.50
N VAL A 3 2.26 -0.66 -26.33
CA VAL A 3 3.49 -0.04 -26.88
C VAL A 3 3.12 1.07 -27.87
N ASP A 4 2.15 0.81 -28.75
CA ASP A 4 1.72 1.79 -29.76
C ASP A 4 1.10 3.04 -29.10
N GLU A 5 0.32 2.87 -28.03
CA GLU A 5 -0.21 3.98 -27.23
C GLU A 5 0.88 4.81 -26.58
N ASN A 6 1.91 4.16 -26.00
CA ASN A 6 3.06 4.87 -25.44
C ASN A 6 3.83 5.64 -26.53
N GLN A 7 4.04 5.03 -27.70
CA GLN A 7 4.75 5.66 -28.82
C GLN A 7 3.98 6.85 -29.40
N LYS A 8 2.64 6.79 -29.44
CA LYS A 8 1.79 7.92 -29.86
C LYS A 8 1.98 9.15 -28.98
N SER A 9 2.26 8.98 -27.70
CA SER A 9 2.53 10.10 -26.77
C SER A 9 4.01 10.53 -26.79
N TYR A 10 4.93 9.58 -26.93
CA TYR A 10 6.37 9.84 -26.88
C TYR A 10 6.90 10.53 -28.15
N TYR A 11 6.45 10.09 -29.34
CA TYR A 11 6.97 10.60 -30.61
C TYR A 11 6.72 12.11 -30.82
N PRO A 12 5.52 12.67 -30.53
CA PRO A 12 5.31 14.11 -30.57
C PRO A 12 6.26 14.90 -29.66
N GLY A 13 6.66 14.36 -28.51
CA GLY A 13 7.63 14.99 -27.60
C GLY A 13 9.01 15.17 -28.24
N ILE A 14 9.49 14.15 -28.98
CA ILE A 14 10.75 14.25 -29.73
C ILE A 14 10.64 15.31 -30.84
N VAL A 15 9.54 15.30 -31.59
CA VAL A 15 9.31 16.25 -32.69
C VAL A 15 9.22 17.68 -32.18
N ALA A 16 8.52 17.91 -31.06
CA ALA A 16 8.42 19.22 -30.41
C ALA A 16 9.80 19.75 -29.99
N ASN A 17 10.65 18.90 -29.39
CA ASN A 17 12.02 19.26 -29.02
C ASN A 17 12.89 19.63 -30.23
N ARG A 18 12.73 18.95 -31.37
CA ARG A 18 13.43 19.31 -32.63
C ARG A 18 12.92 20.62 -33.20
N TRP A 19 11.60 20.81 -33.24
CA TRP A 19 10.98 22.03 -33.74
C TRP A 19 11.45 23.26 -32.96
N LEU A 20 11.47 23.16 -31.62
CA LEU A 20 11.94 24.23 -30.74
C LEU A 20 13.42 24.56 -30.98
N GLY A 21 14.26 23.53 -31.14
CA GLY A 21 15.68 23.69 -31.45
C GLY A 21 15.93 24.52 -32.71
N VAL A 22 15.23 24.23 -33.82
CA VAL A 22 15.36 24.97 -35.08
C VAL A 22 14.95 26.43 -34.93
N ARG A 23 13.91 26.73 -34.14
CA ARG A 23 13.45 28.11 -33.91
C ARG A 23 14.44 28.92 -33.09
N ILE A 24 15.03 28.32 -32.06
CA ILE A 24 16.04 28.99 -31.23
C ILE A 24 17.31 29.26 -32.03
N GLU A 25 17.78 28.29 -32.83
CA GLU A 25 18.94 28.49 -33.71
C GLU A 25 18.70 29.58 -34.75
N PHE A 26 17.50 29.67 -35.31
CA PHE A 26 17.15 30.74 -36.24
C PHE A 26 17.21 32.13 -35.58
N ILE A 27 16.66 32.27 -34.36
CA ILE A 27 16.72 33.52 -33.60
C ILE A 27 18.18 33.88 -33.27
N GLY A 28 18.97 32.90 -32.84
CA GLY A 28 20.38 33.08 -32.55
C GLY A 28 21.19 33.54 -33.77
N ASN A 29 20.95 32.94 -34.93
CA ASN A 29 21.57 33.36 -36.19
C ASN A 29 21.18 34.80 -36.57
N CYS A 30 19.95 35.23 -36.29
CA CYS A 30 19.55 36.62 -36.48
C CYS A 30 20.32 37.56 -35.54
N ILE A 31 20.50 37.19 -34.27
CA ILE A 31 21.29 37.98 -33.30
C ILE A 31 22.73 38.14 -33.78
N VAL A 32 23.35 37.06 -34.23
CA VAL A 32 24.72 37.07 -34.78
C VAL A 32 24.81 37.94 -36.04
N LEU A 33 23.82 37.83 -36.94
CA LEU A 33 23.75 38.65 -38.15
C LEU A 33 23.68 40.15 -37.83
N PHE A 34 22.80 40.54 -36.91
CA PHE A 34 22.67 41.96 -36.52
C PHE A 34 23.89 42.45 -35.76
N ALA A 35 24.49 41.64 -34.88
CA ALA A 35 25.73 41.99 -34.19
C ALA A 35 26.87 42.23 -35.19
N ALA A 36 27.02 41.35 -36.19
CA ALA A 36 28.01 41.51 -37.25
C ALA A 36 27.71 42.72 -38.16
N LEU A 37 26.44 42.95 -38.51
CA LEU A 37 26.03 44.08 -39.34
C LEU A 37 26.33 45.42 -38.65
N PHE A 38 25.97 45.57 -37.36
CA PHE A 38 26.25 46.79 -36.60
C PHE A 38 27.75 46.99 -36.37
N ALA A 39 28.52 45.92 -36.17
CA ALA A 39 29.97 45.98 -36.11
C ALA A 39 30.58 46.54 -37.41
N VAL A 40 30.07 46.14 -38.58
CA VAL A 40 30.57 46.63 -39.88
C VAL A 40 30.14 48.07 -40.15
N ILE A 41 28.89 48.43 -39.85
CA ILE A 41 28.38 49.80 -40.03
C ILE A 41 29.12 50.77 -39.11
N GLY A 42 29.38 50.38 -37.86
CA GLY A 42 30.06 51.18 -36.86
C GLY A 42 31.58 51.14 -36.92
N LYS A 43 32.19 50.53 -37.96
CA LYS A 43 33.65 50.29 -38.03
C LYS A 43 34.51 51.54 -37.86
N ASP A 44 33.99 52.71 -38.26
CA ASP A 44 34.73 53.98 -38.22
C ASP A 44 34.58 54.69 -36.87
N SER A 45 33.65 54.23 -36.02
CA SER A 45 33.32 54.82 -34.71
C SER A 45 33.64 53.90 -33.52
N LEU A 46 33.74 52.59 -33.77
CA LEU A 46 33.94 51.56 -32.75
C LEU A 46 35.40 51.09 -32.72
N THR A 47 35.88 50.77 -31.53
CA THR A 47 37.21 50.19 -31.36
C THR A 47 37.19 48.70 -31.74
N PRO A 48 38.24 48.17 -32.41
CA PRO A 48 38.26 46.78 -32.90
C PRO A 48 38.09 45.71 -31.80
N ASP A 49 38.49 46.02 -30.57
CA ASP A 49 38.35 45.16 -29.40
C ASP A 49 36.87 44.97 -29.01
N LEU A 50 36.07 46.05 -28.97
CA LEU A 50 34.64 45.99 -28.68
C LEU A 50 33.87 45.19 -29.73
N VAL A 51 34.24 45.34 -31.00
CA VAL A 51 33.65 44.58 -32.11
C VAL A 51 33.94 43.08 -31.96
N GLY A 52 35.19 42.71 -31.69
CA GLY A 52 35.59 41.32 -31.47
C GLY A 52 34.88 40.68 -30.28
N LEU A 53 34.78 41.40 -29.15
CA LEU A 53 34.07 40.94 -27.96
C LEU A 53 32.56 40.78 -28.20
N SER A 54 31.92 41.74 -28.87
CA SER A 54 30.48 41.72 -29.14
C SER A 54 30.07 40.52 -30.01
N VAL A 55 30.79 40.27 -31.10
CA VAL A 55 30.50 39.13 -32.00
C VAL A 55 30.79 37.80 -31.30
N SER A 56 31.85 37.73 -30.50
CA SER A 56 32.19 36.53 -29.73
C SER A 56 31.10 36.17 -28.71
N TYR A 57 30.56 37.16 -28.00
CA TYR A 57 29.45 36.93 -27.07
C TYR A 57 28.13 36.64 -27.78
N ALA A 58 27.84 37.24 -28.93
CA ALA A 58 26.64 36.93 -29.72
C ALA A 58 26.59 35.45 -30.13
N LEU A 59 27.75 34.87 -30.48
CA LEU A 59 27.86 33.43 -30.77
C LEU A 59 27.64 32.56 -29.52
N GLN A 60 28.22 32.94 -28.37
CA GLN A 60 28.07 32.18 -27.12
C GLN A 60 26.64 32.21 -26.57
N VAL A 61 25.98 33.37 -26.61
CA VAL A 61 24.61 33.54 -26.09
C VAL A 61 23.63 32.61 -26.82
N THR A 62 23.79 32.46 -28.13
CA THR A 62 22.95 31.56 -28.93
C THR A 62 23.04 30.11 -28.45
N MET A 63 24.25 29.62 -28.20
CA MET A 63 24.48 28.26 -27.73
C MET A 63 23.95 28.05 -26.30
N SER A 64 24.16 29.03 -25.42
CA SER A 64 23.67 29.00 -24.04
C SER A 64 22.14 29.00 -23.97
N LEU A 65 21.45 29.78 -24.82
CA LEU A 65 19.99 29.81 -24.88
C LEU A 65 19.40 28.48 -25.37
N ASN A 66 20.02 27.84 -26.37
CA ASN A 66 19.58 26.53 -26.85
C ASN A 66 19.67 25.47 -25.75
N TRP A 67 20.79 25.44 -25.03
CA TRP A 67 20.97 24.54 -23.89
C TRP A 67 20.02 24.83 -22.74
N MET A 68 19.81 26.11 -22.40
CA MET A 68 18.90 26.52 -21.33
C MET A 68 17.48 26.00 -21.58
N VAL A 69 16.92 26.23 -22.77
CA VAL A 69 15.54 25.82 -23.07
C VAL A 69 15.37 24.30 -23.07
N ARG A 70 16.36 23.56 -23.58
CA ARG A 70 16.37 22.09 -23.52
C ARG A 70 16.41 21.59 -22.09
N MET A 71 17.31 22.15 -21.26
CA MET A 71 17.43 21.77 -19.85
C MET A 71 16.18 22.10 -19.04
N THR A 72 15.52 23.23 -19.31
CA THR A 72 14.22 23.54 -18.68
C THR A 72 13.17 22.50 -19.07
N SER A 73 13.08 22.14 -20.35
CA SER A 73 12.12 21.13 -20.84
C SER A 73 12.39 19.74 -20.24
N ASP A 74 13.67 19.35 -20.15
CA ASP A 74 14.06 18.07 -19.54
C ASP A 74 13.78 18.06 -18.03
N LEU A 75 14.01 19.17 -17.34
CA LEU A 75 13.70 19.33 -15.92
C LEU A 75 12.19 19.20 -15.65
N GLU A 76 11.37 19.89 -16.44
CA GLU A 76 9.90 19.82 -16.36
C GLU A 76 9.37 18.41 -16.64
N ASN A 77 9.97 17.66 -17.58
CA ASN A 77 9.58 16.27 -17.81
C ASN A 77 9.99 15.35 -16.66
N ASN A 78 11.18 15.55 -16.10
CA ASN A 78 11.71 14.67 -15.05
C ASN A 78 11.06 14.93 -13.68
N ILE A 79 10.65 16.16 -13.36
CA ILE A 79 10.02 16.49 -12.07
C ILE A 79 8.67 15.80 -11.88
N VAL A 80 7.95 15.45 -12.96
CA VAL A 80 6.71 14.66 -12.90
C VAL A 80 6.92 13.30 -12.22
N ALA A 81 8.12 12.71 -12.32
CA ALA A 81 8.43 11.48 -11.61
C ALA A 81 8.45 11.69 -10.08
N VAL A 82 8.97 12.84 -9.63
CA VAL A 82 8.99 13.21 -8.21
C VAL A 82 7.57 13.49 -7.71
N GLU A 83 6.75 14.17 -8.51
CA GLU A 83 5.33 14.41 -8.21
C GLU A 83 4.57 13.10 -7.97
N ARG A 84 4.77 12.09 -8.82
CA ARG A 84 4.16 10.76 -8.64
C ARG A 84 4.60 10.04 -7.37
N VAL A 85 5.87 10.19 -6.97
CA VAL A 85 6.35 9.62 -5.71
C VAL A 85 5.74 10.36 -4.51
N LYS A 86 5.61 11.68 -4.63
CA LYS A 86 4.98 12.53 -3.61
C LYS A 86 3.50 12.18 -3.42
N GLU A 87 2.77 11.84 -4.48
CA GLU A 87 1.38 11.40 -4.39
C GLU A 87 1.21 10.26 -3.37
N TYR A 88 2.10 9.26 -3.38
CA TYR A 88 2.04 8.16 -2.41
C TYR A 88 2.27 8.60 -0.96
N SER A 89 3.03 9.66 -0.73
CA SER A 89 3.30 10.17 0.62
C SER A 89 2.09 10.86 1.26
N GLU A 90 1.12 11.30 0.45
CA GLU A 90 -0.08 12.02 0.90
C GLU A 90 -1.33 11.13 0.95
N THR A 91 -1.23 9.87 0.51
CA THR A 91 -2.35 8.91 0.58
C THR A 91 -2.76 8.60 2.00
N GLN A 92 -4.05 8.29 2.20
CA GLN A 92 -4.56 7.85 3.49
C GLN A 92 -3.86 6.55 3.91
N THR A 93 -3.12 6.62 5.01
CA THR A 93 -2.42 5.48 5.58
C THR A 93 -3.32 4.70 6.53
N GLU A 94 -2.91 3.46 6.82
CA GLU A 94 -3.49 2.68 7.90
C GLU A 94 -3.28 3.36 9.27
N ALA A 95 -4.00 2.90 10.29
CA ALA A 95 -3.82 3.36 11.66
C ALA A 95 -2.36 3.14 12.15
N PRO A 96 -1.91 3.89 13.18
CA PRO A 96 -0.54 3.78 13.68
C PRO A 96 -0.14 2.36 14.09
N TRP A 97 1.10 2.01 13.79
CA TRP A 97 1.68 0.71 14.13
C TRP A 97 1.76 0.51 15.66
N GLU A 98 2.20 1.54 16.38
CA GLU A 98 2.26 1.59 17.84
C GLU A 98 1.61 2.89 18.34
N ILE A 99 0.98 2.82 19.52
CA ILE A 99 0.40 3.98 20.21
C ILE A 99 0.92 3.94 21.64
N GLU A 100 1.87 4.82 21.98
CA GLU A 100 2.58 4.80 23.27
C GLU A 100 1.63 4.91 24.47
N ASP A 101 0.62 5.78 24.38
CA ASP A 101 -0.31 6.06 25.47
C ASP A 101 -1.36 4.97 25.70
N LYS A 102 -1.53 4.03 24.76
CA LYS A 102 -2.60 3.02 24.77
C LYS A 102 -2.06 1.60 24.62
N LYS A 103 -0.83 1.34 25.07
CA LYS A 103 -0.28 -0.03 25.05
C LYS A 103 -1.05 -0.93 26.03
N PRO A 104 -1.49 -2.13 25.60
CA PRO A 104 -2.11 -3.07 26.50
C PRO A 104 -1.08 -3.61 27.51
N PRO A 105 -1.53 -4.19 28.64
CA PRO A 105 -0.63 -4.86 29.59
C PRO A 105 0.24 -5.93 28.90
N PRO A 106 1.48 -6.19 29.36
CA PRO A 106 2.38 -7.16 28.71
C PRO A 106 1.80 -8.57 28.58
N GLU A 107 0.97 -8.96 29.56
CA GLU A 107 0.31 -10.27 29.62
C GLU A 107 -0.94 -10.36 28.76
N TRP A 108 -1.37 -9.26 28.14
CA TRP A 108 -2.53 -9.26 27.25
C TRP A 108 -2.20 -10.01 25.94
N PRO A 109 -3.18 -10.75 25.39
CA PRO A 109 -4.42 -11.19 26.02
C PRO A 109 -4.16 -12.33 27.03
N ALA A 110 -4.79 -12.28 28.20
CA ALA A 110 -4.63 -13.25 29.28
C ALA A 110 -5.62 -14.41 29.16
N GLN A 111 -6.89 -14.11 28.90
CA GLN A 111 -7.96 -15.10 28.74
C GLN A 111 -8.24 -15.40 27.26
N GLY A 112 -8.14 -14.39 26.40
CA GLY A 112 -8.51 -14.52 24.99
C GLY A 112 -10.03 -14.47 24.77
N LYS A 113 -10.77 -13.78 25.65
CA LYS A 113 -12.19 -13.50 25.51
C LYS A 113 -12.38 -12.46 24.40
N VAL A 114 -13.26 -12.72 23.44
CA VAL A 114 -13.51 -11.82 22.30
C VAL A 114 -14.99 -11.46 22.26
N GLU A 115 -15.31 -10.18 22.21
CA GLU A 115 -16.68 -9.70 22.11
C GLU A 115 -16.86 -8.73 20.94
N PHE A 116 -17.96 -8.89 20.22
CA PHE A 116 -18.46 -7.97 19.22
C PHE A 116 -19.70 -7.29 19.79
N HIS A 117 -19.75 -5.96 19.73
CA HIS A 117 -20.86 -5.15 20.24
C HIS A 117 -21.42 -4.29 19.11
N ASP A 118 -22.60 -4.68 18.60
CA ASP A 118 -23.32 -4.02 17.49
C ASP A 118 -22.42 -3.73 16.27
N TYR A 119 -21.50 -4.65 15.99
CA TYR A 119 -20.40 -4.42 15.06
C TYR A 119 -20.88 -4.47 13.60
N SER A 120 -20.52 -3.44 12.84
CA SER A 120 -20.80 -3.37 11.40
C SER A 120 -19.57 -2.91 10.62
N VAL A 121 -19.38 -3.47 9.42
CA VAL A 121 -18.20 -3.21 8.59
C VAL A 121 -18.54 -3.17 7.11
N ARG A 122 -17.77 -2.41 6.34
CA ARG A 122 -17.82 -2.36 4.86
C ARG A 122 -16.41 -2.37 4.28
N TYR A 123 -16.25 -2.86 3.06
CA TYR A 123 -14.94 -2.90 2.40
C TYR A 123 -14.41 -1.54 1.96
N ARG A 124 -15.30 -0.63 1.57
CA ARG A 124 -14.97 0.74 1.15
C ARG A 124 -16.11 1.66 1.52
N GLU A 125 -15.79 2.93 1.70
CA GLU A 125 -16.81 3.97 1.83
C GLU A 125 -17.74 3.98 0.60
N GLY A 126 -19.02 4.23 0.85
CA GLY A 126 -20.05 4.19 -0.19
C GLY A 126 -20.56 2.80 -0.58
N LEU A 127 -19.92 1.71 -0.14
CA LEU A 127 -20.45 0.35 -0.33
C LEU A 127 -21.39 -0.08 0.80
N ASP A 128 -22.21 -1.09 0.51
CA ASP A 128 -23.06 -1.76 1.49
C ASP A 128 -22.26 -2.42 2.61
N LEU A 129 -22.88 -2.47 3.80
CA LEU A 129 -22.34 -3.19 4.95
C LEU A 129 -22.32 -4.69 4.69
N VAL A 130 -21.18 -5.31 4.96
CA VAL A 130 -20.95 -6.76 4.83
C VAL A 130 -21.41 -7.50 6.07
N LEU A 131 -21.00 -7.02 7.24
CA LEU A 131 -21.52 -7.44 8.54
C LEU A 131 -22.38 -6.30 9.09
N LYS A 132 -23.53 -6.65 9.68
CA LYS A 132 -24.54 -5.70 10.16
C LYS A 132 -24.96 -6.09 11.57
N ASN A 133 -24.75 -5.19 12.53
CA ASN A 133 -25.17 -5.30 13.93
C ASN A 133 -24.80 -6.66 14.54
N LEU A 134 -23.55 -7.09 14.35
CA LEU A 134 -23.06 -8.35 14.89
C LEU A 134 -22.78 -8.19 16.39
N THR A 135 -23.50 -8.95 17.20
CA THR A 135 -23.26 -9.06 18.65
C THR A 135 -22.97 -10.52 19.00
N LEU A 136 -21.76 -10.77 19.50
CA LEU A 136 -21.22 -12.11 19.76
C LEU A 136 -20.28 -12.03 20.96
N SER A 137 -20.36 -12.97 21.89
CA SER A 137 -19.40 -13.12 22.99
C SER A 137 -18.80 -14.51 22.95
N VAL A 138 -17.47 -14.56 22.93
CA VAL A 138 -16.67 -15.78 22.92
C VAL A 138 -15.80 -15.81 24.16
N ASN A 139 -15.88 -16.88 24.95
CA ASN A 139 -15.10 -17.02 26.17
C ASN A 139 -13.65 -17.43 25.86
N GLY A 140 -12.74 -17.15 26.81
CA GLY A 140 -11.36 -17.62 26.73
C GLY A 140 -11.29 -19.15 26.71
N GLY A 141 -10.48 -19.71 25.80
CA GLY A 141 -10.32 -21.17 25.63
C GLY A 141 -11.48 -21.84 24.89
N GLU A 142 -12.46 -21.09 24.42
CA GLU A 142 -13.59 -21.62 23.66
C GLU A 142 -13.18 -21.92 22.20
N LYS A 143 -13.71 -23.00 21.62
CA LYS A 143 -13.49 -23.37 20.22
C LYS A 143 -14.78 -23.18 19.43
N ILE A 144 -14.75 -22.31 18.43
CA ILE A 144 -15.94 -21.76 17.77
C ILE A 144 -15.84 -22.04 16.28
N GLY A 145 -16.88 -22.67 15.73
CA GLY A 145 -17.03 -22.89 14.29
C GLY A 145 -17.88 -21.80 13.64
N ILE A 146 -17.38 -21.18 12.57
CA ILE A 146 -18.10 -20.19 11.77
C ILE A 146 -18.48 -20.82 10.44
N VAL A 147 -19.79 -21.02 10.24
CA VAL A 147 -20.36 -21.66 9.05
C VAL A 147 -21.33 -20.75 8.32
N GLY A 148 -21.46 -20.96 7.02
CA GLY A 148 -22.35 -20.16 6.17
C GLY A 148 -22.02 -20.29 4.69
N ARG A 149 -22.95 -19.88 3.82
CA ARG A 149 -22.75 -19.88 2.37
C ARG A 149 -21.56 -19.01 1.95
N THR A 150 -21.04 -19.24 0.74
CA THR A 150 -20.05 -18.34 0.14
C THR A 150 -20.62 -16.92 0.04
N GLY A 151 -19.83 -15.92 0.41
CA GLY A 151 -20.27 -14.51 0.45
C GLY A 151 -21.04 -14.10 1.71
N ALA A 152 -21.22 -14.99 2.70
CA ALA A 152 -21.90 -14.66 3.96
C ALA A 152 -21.07 -13.80 4.94
N GLY A 153 -19.85 -13.37 4.58
CA GLY A 153 -19.00 -12.53 5.43
C GLY A 153 -18.08 -13.27 6.42
N LYS A 154 -17.92 -14.59 6.29
CA LYS A 154 -17.05 -15.40 7.18
C LYS A 154 -15.61 -14.89 7.21
N SER A 155 -14.93 -14.85 6.06
CA SER A 155 -13.56 -14.33 5.96
C SER A 155 -13.48 -12.84 6.28
N SER A 156 -14.55 -12.07 6.01
CA SER A 156 -14.64 -10.66 6.39
C SER A 156 -14.54 -10.49 7.91
N MET A 157 -15.15 -11.38 8.69
CA MET A 157 -15.05 -11.36 10.16
C MET A 157 -13.61 -11.56 10.65
N THR A 158 -12.85 -12.44 10.02
CA THR A 158 -11.41 -12.59 10.30
C THR A 158 -10.63 -11.30 10.01
N LEU A 159 -10.90 -10.65 8.88
CA LEU A 159 -10.26 -9.38 8.54
C LEU A 159 -10.55 -8.29 9.57
N CYS A 160 -11.74 -8.30 10.18
CA CYS A 160 -12.12 -7.35 11.23
C CYS A 160 -11.32 -7.57 12.53
N LEU A 161 -11.10 -8.83 12.94
CA LEU A 161 -10.28 -9.14 14.12
C LEU A 161 -8.83 -8.65 13.99
N PHE A 162 -8.27 -8.69 12.79
CA PHE A 162 -6.92 -8.16 12.51
C PHE A 162 -6.90 -6.65 12.22
N ARG A 163 -8.06 -5.97 12.29
CA ARG A 163 -8.24 -4.57 11.86
C ARG A 163 -7.66 -4.29 10.47
N LEU A 164 -7.81 -5.25 9.55
CA LEU A 164 -7.53 -5.02 8.13
C LEU A 164 -8.70 -4.29 7.46
N LEU A 165 -9.89 -4.40 8.06
CA LEU A 165 -11.05 -3.57 7.79
C LEU A 165 -11.41 -2.84 9.08
N GLU A 166 -11.46 -1.51 9.02
CA GLU A 166 -11.87 -0.69 10.16
C GLU A 166 -13.39 -0.69 10.33
N ALA A 167 -13.84 -0.56 11.57
CA ALA A 167 -15.25 -0.60 11.92
C ALA A 167 -16.03 0.56 11.29
N ALA A 168 -17.21 0.28 10.73
CA ALA A 168 -18.14 1.33 10.31
C ALA A 168 -19.03 1.78 11.48
N SER A 169 -19.39 0.86 12.37
CA SER A 169 -20.08 1.13 13.64
C SER A 169 -19.86 -0.02 14.62
N GLY A 170 -20.13 0.23 15.91
CA GLY A 170 -19.91 -0.75 16.98
C GLY A 170 -18.43 -0.94 17.28
N GLU A 171 -18.11 -1.94 18.09
CA GLU A 171 -16.74 -2.19 18.55
C GLU A 171 -16.45 -3.66 18.78
N ILE A 172 -15.15 -3.99 18.80
CA ILE A 172 -14.65 -5.31 19.16
C ILE A 172 -13.75 -5.12 20.39
N THR A 173 -13.96 -5.93 21.42
CA THR A 173 -13.12 -5.97 22.61
C THR A 173 -12.46 -7.34 22.73
N ILE A 174 -11.21 -7.34 23.21
CA ILE A 174 -10.48 -8.55 23.57
C ILE A 174 -9.99 -8.38 25.01
N ASP A 175 -10.42 -9.27 25.90
CA ASP A 175 -10.20 -9.16 27.35
C ASP A 175 -10.54 -7.74 27.89
N GLU A 176 -11.72 -7.23 27.52
CA GLU A 176 -12.23 -5.89 27.89
C GLU A 176 -11.46 -4.70 27.28
N VAL A 177 -10.38 -4.94 26.53
CA VAL A 177 -9.63 -3.90 25.82
C VAL A 177 -10.21 -3.70 24.43
N LYS A 178 -10.59 -2.46 24.09
CA LYS A 178 -11.05 -2.10 22.74
C LYS A 178 -9.90 -2.18 21.75
N ILE A 179 -10.06 -2.98 20.70
CA ILE A 179 -8.98 -3.19 19.74
C ILE A 179 -8.72 -1.96 18.87
N SER A 180 -9.69 -1.06 18.73
CA SER A 180 -9.57 0.21 17.98
C SER A 180 -8.63 1.21 18.66
N ASP A 181 -8.44 1.07 19.97
CA ASP A 181 -7.66 1.99 20.80
C ASP A 181 -6.16 1.65 20.84
N ILE A 182 -5.78 0.40 20.57
CA ILE A 182 -4.40 -0.07 20.63
C ILE A 182 -3.71 0.02 19.26
N GLY A 183 -2.37 -0.01 19.26
CA GLY A 183 -1.56 -0.07 18.05
C GLY A 183 -1.77 -1.37 17.27
N LEU A 184 -1.68 -1.31 15.94
CA LEU A 184 -1.87 -2.49 15.09
C LEU A 184 -0.81 -3.56 15.35
N HIS A 185 0.41 -3.18 15.75
CA HIS A 185 1.47 -4.11 16.07
C HIS A 185 1.15 -4.94 17.31
N ASP A 186 0.72 -4.25 18.37
CA ASP A 186 0.37 -4.87 19.65
C ASP A 186 -0.77 -5.88 19.44
N LEU A 187 -1.78 -5.53 18.64
CA LEU A 187 -2.87 -6.42 18.27
C LEU A 187 -2.38 -7.63 17.43
N ARG A 188 -1.75 -7.37 16.28
CA ARG A 188 -1.39 -8.40 15.27
C ARG A 188 -0.25 -9.31 15.73
N SER A 189 0.54 -8.89 16.72
CA SER A 189 1.56 -9.75 17.33
C SER A 189 0.95 -10.82 18.24
N LYS A 190 -0.24 -10.57 18.81
CA LYS A 190 -0.93 -11.44 19.78
C LYS A 190 -1.99 -12.35 19.15
N LEU A 191 -2.33 -12.13 17.88
CA LEU A 191 -3.22 -12.97 17.09
C LEU A 191 -2.42 -13.82 16.09
N THR A 192 -2.89 -15.05 15.84
CA THR A 192 -2.33 -15.90 14.79
C THR A 192 -3.42 -16.43 13.87
N ILE A 193 -3.14 -16.43 12.56
CA ILE A 193 -4.01 -17.04 11.54
C ILE A 193 -3.27 -18.16 10.81
N ILE A 194 -3.96 -19.26 10.57
CA ILE A 194 -3.53 -20.37 9.73
C ILE A 194 -4.42 -20.39 8.49
N PRO A 195 -3.93 -19.92 7.33
CA PRO A 195 -4.68 -19.91 6.08
C PRO A 195 -4.70 -21.30 5.43
N GLN A 196 -5.40 -21.41 4.30
CA GLN A 196 -5.71 -22.65 3.55
C GLN A 196 -4.50 -23.49 3.05
N ARG A 197 -3.25 -23.15 3.36
CA ARG A 197 -2.07 -23.95 2.97
C ARG A 197 -0.94 -23.88 3.98
N GLN A 198 -0.28 -25.03 4.15
CA GLN A 198 1.07 -25.27 4.69
C GLN A 198 1.16 -25.60 6.18
N LEU A 199 1.62 -26.83 6.47
CA LEU A 199 2.21 -27.26 7.74
C LEU A 199 3.22 -26.24 8.31
N VAL A 200 3.86 -25.44 7.44
CA VAL A 200 4.73 -24.34 7.84
C VAL A 200 3.98 -23.25 8.61
N CYS A 201 2.75 -22.90 8.22
CA CYS A 201 1.92 -21.96 8.96
C CYS A 201 1.52 -22.51 10.33
N LEU A 202 1.21 -23.80 10.42
CA LEU A 202 0.98 -24.48 11.70
C LEU A 202 2.24 -24.44 12.58
N ALA A 203 3.42 -24.73 12.03
CA ALA A 203 4.69 -24.62 12.76
C ALA A 203 4.95 -23.20 13.27
N ARG A 204 4.66 -22.15 12.46
CA ARG A 204 4.76 -20.75 12.89
C ARG A 204 3.79 -20.42 14.02
N ALA A 205 2.58 -20.97 13.99
CA ALA A 205 1.59 -20.79 15.05
C ALA A 205 2.05 -21.44 16.37
N LEU A 206 2.58 -22.66 16.31
CA LEU A 206 3.12 -23.38 17.46
C LEU A 206 4.30 -22.63 18.12
N LEU A 207 5.14 -21.96 17.32
CA LEU A 207 6.25 -21.15 17.84
C LEU A 207 5.78 -19.85 18.50
N ARG A 208 4.70 -19.24 18.00
CA ARG A 208 4.18 -17.97 18.53
C ARG A 208 3.40 -18.11 19.84
N LYS A 209 2.78 -19.26 20.12
CA LYS A 209 2.00 -19.54 21.33
C LYS A 209 1.00 -18.42 21.69
N THR A 210 0.21 -17.98 20.72
CA THR A 210 -0.83 -16.96 20.93
C THR A 210 -2.09 -17.54 21.58
N ARG A 211 -2.79 -16.74 22.39
CA ARG A 211 -4.05 -17.15 23.04
C ARG A 211 -5.24 -17.23 22.09
N ILE A 212 -5.22 -16.49 20.98
CA ILE A 212 -6.31 -16.47 20.00
C ILE A 212 -5.76 -16.95 18.66
N LEU A 213 -6.39 -18.00 18.13
CA LEU A 213 -6.02 -18.67 16.90
C LEU A 213 -7.20 -18.63 15.91
N ILE A 214 -6.93 -18.28 14.66
CA ILE A 214 -7.92 -18.33 13.58
C ILE A 214 -7.48 -19.37 12.54
N LEU A 215 -8.36 -20.32 12.24
CA LEU A 215 -8.18 -21.36 11.22
C LEU A 215 -9.11 -21.03 10.05
N ASP A 216 -8.56 -20.73 8.87
CA ASP A 216 -9.35 -20.43 7.67
C ASP A 216 -9.17 -21.55 6.63
N GLU A 217 -10.16 -22.44 6.56
CA GLU A 217 -10.18 -23.61 5.66
C GLU A 217 -8.89 -24.45 5.69
N ALA A 218 -8.19 -24.51 6.83
CA ALA A 218 -6.84 -25.08 6.94
C ALA A 218 -6.71 -26.54 6.45
N THR A 219 -7.82 -27.28 6.34
CA THR A 219 -7.84 -28.73 6.05
C THR A 219 -8.59 -29.11 4.77
N ALA A 220 -9.11 -28.12 4.01
CA ALA A 220 -10.02 -28.38 2.89
C ALA A 220 -9.42 -29.17 1.70
N ALA A 221 -8.08 -29.25 1.61
CA ALA A 221 -7.34 -29.88 0.51
C ALA A 221 -6.24 -30.87 0.99
N ILE A 222 -6.34 -31.35 2.22
CA ILE A 222 -5.37 -32.27 2.84
C ILE A 222 -5.94 -33.71 2.82
N ASP A 223 -5.07 -34.71 2.71
CA ASP A 223 -5.43 -36.11 2.89
C ASP A 223 -5.93 -36.38 4.32
N LEU A 224 -6.76 -37.42 4.48
CA LEU A 224 -7.41 -37.71 5.76
C LEU A 224 -6.38 -38.01 6.88
N GLU A 225 -5.30 -38.73 6.58
CA GLU A 225 -4.26 -39.06 7.57
C GLU A 225 -3.53 -37.82 8.10
N THR A 226 -3.17 -36.90 7.21
CA THR A 226 -2.51 -35.64 7.60
C THR A 226 -3.50 -34.70 8.28
N ASP A 227 -4.77 -34.69 7.91
CA ASP A 227 -5.82 -33.92 8.60
C ASP A 227 -5.95 -34.39 10.06
N ASP A 228 -6.05 -35.70 10.30
CA ASP A 228 -6.12 -36.27 11.66
C ASP A 228 -4.90 -35.88 12.52
N LEU A 229 -3.70 -35.87 11.93
CA LEU A 229 -2.48 -35.41 12.60
C LEU A 229 -2.53 -33.92 12.94
N ILE A 230 -3.00 -33.07 12.02
CA ILE A 230 -3.15 -31.64 12.25
C ILE A 230 -4.20 -31.38 13.33
N GLN A 231 -5.34 -32.05 13.26
CA GLN A 231 -6.42 -31.93 14.22
C GLN A 231 -5.99 -32.34 15.64
N SER A 232 -5.34 -33.50 15.77
CA SER A 232 -4.79 -33.96 17.05
C SER A 232 -3.74 -33.00 17.62
N THR A 233 -2.86 -32.45 16.76
CA THR A 233 -1.89 -31.43 17.17
C THR A 233 -2.58 -30.16 17.63
N ILE A 234 -3.61 -29.70 16.92
CA ILE A 234 -4.35 -28.49 17.30
C ILE A 234 -5.05 -28.68 18.64
N ARG A 235 -5.66 -29.85 18.88
CA ARG A 235 -6.32 -30.14 20.15
C ARG A 235 -5.37 -30.16 21.33
N THR A 236 -4.19 -30.77 21.16
CA THR A 236 -3.20 -30.91 22.25
C THR A 236 -2.38 -29.65 22.49
N GLN A 237 -1.99 -28.91 21.45
CA GLN A 237 -1.12 -27.75 21.59
C GLN A 237 -1.87 -26.44 21.85
N PHE A 238 -3.15 -26.38 21.47
CA PHE A 238 -4.01 -25.20 21.64
C PHE A 238 -5.23 -25.52 22.53
N GLU A 239 -5.03 -26.28 23.60
CA GLU A 239 -6.08 -26.61 24.57
C GLU A 239 -6.58 -25.35 25.30
N ASP A 240 -5.66 -24.52 25.81
CA ASP A 240 -5.97 -23.29 26.55
C ASP A 240 -6.13 -22.04 25.65
N CYS A 241 -6.34 -22.23 24.35
CA CYS A 241 -6.43 -21.14 23.38
C CYS A 241 -7.85 -21.02 22.83
N THR A 242 -8.29 -19.79 22.63
CA THR A 242 -9.54 -19.50 21.92
C THR A 242 -9.34 -19.73 20.42
N VAL A 243 -10.13 -20.60 19.80
CA VAL A 243 -9.94 -21.01 18.40
C VAL A 243 -11.17 -20.65 17.57
N PHE A 244 -11.01 -19.77 16.58
CA PHE A 244 -12.01 -19.48 15.57
C PHE A 244 -11.74 -20.33 14.32
N THR A 245 -12.67 -21.20 13.97
CA THR A 245 -12.55 -22.07 12.79
C THR A 245 -13.57 -21.69 11.74
N ILE A 246 -13.10 -21.16 10.61
CA ILE A 246 -13.93 -20.98 9.42
C ILE A 246 -13.83 -22.27 8.60
N ALA A 247 -14.93 -23.00 8.51
CA ALA A 247 -15.00 -24.20 7.70
C ALA A 247 -16.17 -24.17 6.72
N HIS A 248 -15.94 -24.75 5.56
CA HIS A 248 -16.97 -25.05 4.56
C HIS A 248 -17.52 -26.48 4.68
N ARG A 249 -16.90 -27.32 5.52
CA ARG A 249 -17.33 -28.69 5.83
C ARG A 249 -17.73 -28.76 7.30
N LEU A 250 -18.92 -29.29 7.58
CA LEU A 250 -19.44 -29.38 8.96
C LEU A 250 -18.70 -30.43 9.80
N ASN A 251 -18.23 -31.51 9.17
CA ASN A 251 -17.57 -32.62 9.86
C ASN A 251 -16.33 -32.14 10.63
N THR A 252 -15.51 -31.28 10.03
CA THR A 252 -14.32 -30.70 10.67
C THR A 252 -14.63 -29.82 11.87
N ILE A 253 -15.88 -29.34 12.02
CA ILE A 253 -16.30 -28.55 13.19
C ILE A 253 -16.83 -29.46 14.29
N MET A 254 -17.58 -30.51 13.92
CA MET A 254 -18.15 -31.45 14.90
C MET A 254 -17.07 -32.24 15.66
N ASP A 255 -15.88 -32.37 15.07
CA ASP A 255 -14.76 -33.05 15.68
C ASP A 255 -14.05 -32.21 16.77
N TYR A 256 -14.36 -30.91 16.94
CA TYR A 256 -13.75 -30.08 18.00
C TYR A 256 -14.47 -30.12 19.36
N THR A 257 -15.66 -30.71 19.41
CA THR A 257 -16.38 -31.06 20.66
C THR A 257 -15.96 -32.42 21.18
#